data_AF-A0A975K7E6-F1
#
_entry.id   AF-A0A975K7E6-F1
#
_cell.length_a   1.000
_cell.length_b   1.000
_cell.length_c   1.000
_cell.angle_alpha   90.00
_cell.angle_beta   90.00
_cell.angle_gamma   90.00
#
_symmetry.space_group_name_H-M   'P 1'
#
loop_
_entity.id
_entity.type
_entity.pdbx_description
1 polymer ?
#
loop_
_entity_poly.entity_id
_entity_poly.type
_entity_poly.pdbx_seq_one_letter_code
_entity_poly.pdbx_strand_id
1 'polypeptide(L)'
;MRSLMLPLFLLAPVLLASCATAPEGPPKLTEKQTQALEKALDGKVPGDKVTCIQQYRQTNLQVISDQVLLYKVSNSLVYKNEVMGRCSGLTRGDTLITQSFGGQLCRGDIARVANLMVGTLSGVCSLGDFVPYRRVKK
;
A
#
# COMPACT_ATOMS: atom_id res chain seq x y z
N MET A 1 76.83 -2.73 -7.18
CA MET A 1 76.60 -2.60 -5.72
C MET A 1 75.47 -1.61 -5.49
N ARG A 2 74.46 -1.99 -4.68
CA ARG A 2 73.37 -1.17 -4.09
C ARG A 2 72.21 -0.82 -5.05
N SER A 3 71.15 -1.64 -5.05
CA SER A 3 69.90 -1.54 -4.26
C SER A 3 68.84 -0.69 -5.00
N LEU A 4 67.78 -1.32 -5.54
CA LEU A 4 66.50 -1.68 -4.91
C LEU A 4 65.51 -0.50 -4.91
N MET A 5 64.44 -0.59 -5.72
CA MET A 5 63.03 -0.39 -5.33
C MET A 5 62.13 -0.30 -6.57
N LEU A 6 61.22 -1.27 -6.66
CA LEU A 6 60.14 -1.39 -7.64
C LEU A 6 58.86 -0.80 -7.01
N PRO A 7 58.12 0.13 -7.62
CA PRO A 7 56.78 0.45 -7.15
C PRO A 7 55.76 -0.38 -7.94
N LEU A 8 55.25 -1.38 -7.24
CA LEU A 8 54.07 -2.16 -7.57
C LEU A 8 52.85 -1.23 -7.60
N PHE A 9 52.43 -0.75 -8.78
CA PHE A 9 51.16 -0.04 -8.95
C PHE A 9 50.01 -1.06 -8.91
N LEU A 10 49.42 -1.18 -7.72
CA LEU A 10 48.23 -1.97 -7.43
C LEU A 10 47.00 -1.42 -8.18
N LEU A 11 46.32 -2.32 -8.90
CA LEU A 11 44.97 -2.13 -9.43
C LEU A 11 43.98 -1.82 -8.30
N ALA A 12 43.16 -0.78 -8.44
CA ALA A 12 41.99 -0.53 -7.60
C ALA A 12 40.71 -0.97 -8.34
N PRO A 13 39.93 -1.94 -7.82
CA PRO A 13 38.61 -2.26 -8.37
C PRO A 13 37.57 -1.25 -7.88
N VAL A 14 36.89 -0.61 -8.83
CA VAL A 14 35.72 0.24 -8.57
C VAL A 14 34.56 -0.67 -8.13
N LEU A 15 34.22 -0.63 -6.84
CA LEU A 15 33.04 -1.31 -6.30
C LEU A 15 31.79 -0.51 -6.66
N LEU A 16 31.00 -1.02 -7.60
CA LEU A 16 29.63 -0.55 -7.87
C LEU A 16 28.75 -0.92 -6.68
N ALA A 17 28.41 0.06 -5.84
CA ALA A 17 27.40 -0.09 -4.81
C ALA A 17 26.00 -0.19 -5.47
N SER A 18 25.48 -1.41 -5.56
CA SER A 18 24.10 -1.66 -5.98
C SER A 18 23.16 -1.31 -4.82
N CYS A 19 22.31 -0.29 -4.99
CA CYS A 19 21.21 -0.04 -4.08
C CYS A 19 20.19 -1.18 -4.17
N ALA A 20 20.30 -2.16 -3.27
CA ALA A 20 19.26 -3.16 -3.08
C ALA A 20 18.06 -2.51 -2.39
N THR A 21 17.09 -2.02 -3.17
CA THR A 21 15.75 -1.71 -2.65
C THR A 21 15.09 -3.02 -2.26
N ALA A 22 15.00 -3.30 -0.96
CA ALA A 22 14.28 -4.47 -0.47
C ALA A 22 12.81 -4.41 -0.93
N PRO A 23 12.23 -5.49 -1.47
CA PRO A 23 10.80 -5.51 -1.77
C PRO A 23 10.02 -5.37 -0.46
N GLU A 24 9.10 -4.41 -0.42
CA GLU A 24 8.17 -4.24 0.69
C GLU A 24 7.35 -5.53 0.85
N GLY A 25 7.61 -6.26 1.93
CA GLY A 25 6.83 -7.46 2.28
C GLY A 25 5.37 -7.12 2.57
N PRO A 26 4.50 -8.14 2.68
CA PRO A 26 3.09 -7.93 3.00
C PRO A 26 2.91 -7.08 4.26
N PRO A 27 1.86 -6.23 4.32
CA PRO A 27 1.66 -5.31 5.43
C PRO A 27 1.56 -6.07 6.75
N LYS A 28 2.35 -5.64 7.74
CA LYS A 28 2.33 -6.24 9.08
C LYS A 28 1.10 -5.75 9.83
N LEU A 29 0.09 -6.61 9.97
CA LEU A 29 -1.14 -6.32 10.71
C LEU A 29 -1.02 -6.79 12.16
N THR A 30 -1.62 -6.02 13.07
CA THR A 30 -1.88 -6.48 14.45
C THR A 30 -2.98 -7.54 14.46
N GLU A 31 -3.03 -8.34 15.53
CA GLU A 31 -4.05 -9.37 15.71
C GLU A 31 -5.50 -8.84 15.53
N LYS A 32 -5.80 -7.68 16.12
CA LYS A 32 -7.12 -7.03 15.97
C LYS A 32 -7.43 -6.65 14.52
N GLN A 33 -6.42 -6.19 13.77
CA GLN A 33 -6.58 -5.81 12.37
C GLN A 33 -6.76 -7.03 11.47
N THR A 34 -6.02 -8.11 11.74
CA THR A 34 -6.17 -9.40 11.06
C THR A 34 -7.58 -9.94 11.25
N GLN A 35 -8.08 -9.98 12.49
CA GLN A 35 -9.45 -10.42 12.78
C GLN A 35 -10.50 -9.54 12.10
N ALA A 36 -10.30 -8.22 12.06
CA ALA A 36 -11.20 -7.30 11.36
C ALA A 36 -11.20 -7.52 9.84
N LEU A 37 -10.04 -7.82 9.25
CA LEU A 37 -9.89 -8.15 7.83
C LEU A 37 -10.60 -9.46 7.50
N GLU A 38 -10.33 -10.52 8.25
CA GLU A 38 -10.94 -11.84 8.08
C GLU A 38 -12.46 -11.74 8.18
N LYS A 39 -12.97 -11.08 9.22
CA LYS A 39 -14.41 -10.87 9.39
C LYS A 39 -15.04 -10.11 8.22
N ALA A 40 -14.35 -9.10 7.68
CA ALA A 40 -14.87 -8.33 6.55
C ALA A 40 -14.89 -9.15 5.25
N LEU A 41 -13.94 -10.07 5.09
CA LEU A 41 -13.78 -10.92 3.91
C LEU A 41 -14.44 -12.30 4.05
N ASP A 42 -15.04 -12.60 5.21
CA ASP A 42 -15.70 -13.88 5.48
C ASP A 42 -16.71 -14.27 4.38
N GLY A 43 -16.68 -15.56 4.03
CA GLY A 43 -17.46 -16.17 2.97
C GLY A 43 -17.16 -15.64 1.55
N LYS A 44 -16.04 -14.92 1.34
CA LYS A 44 -15.64 -14.39 0.03
C LYS A 44 -14.31 -14.97 -0.42
N VAL A 45 -14.17 -15.16 -1.72
CA VAL A 45 -12.97 -15.68 -2.37
C VAL A 45 -12.30 -14.56 -3.17
N PRO A 46 -10.97 -14.42 -3.10
CA PRO A 46 -10.24 -13.46 -3.91
C PRO A 46 -10.28 -13.86 -5.39
N GLY A 47 -10.45 -12.88 -6.28
CA GLY A 47 -10.21 -13.02 -7.71
C GLY A 47 -8.93 -12.32 -8.14
N ASP A 48 -8.74 -12.21 -9.45
CA ASP A 48 -7.57 -11.56 -10.04
C ASP A 48 -7.51 -10.07 -9.70
N LYS A 49 -6.29 -9.59 -9.52
CA LYS A 49 -6.01 -8.16 -9.28
C LYS A 49 -6.51 -7.32 -10.45
N VAL A 50 -7.13 -6.20 -10.13
CA VAL A 50 -7.51 -5.16 -11.09
C VAL A 50 -6.82 -3.85 -10.74
N THR A 51 -6.46 -3.09 -11.77
CA THR A 51 -5.69 -1.84 -11.62
C THR A 51 -6.60 -0.69 -11.19
N CYS A 52 -7.84 -0.65 -11.65
CA CYS A 52 -8.77 0.43 -11.38
C CYS A 52 -10.14 -0.09 -10.96
N ILE A 53 -10.80 0.64 -10.07
CA ILE A 53 -12.20 0.44 -9.68
C ILE A 53 -12.97 1.75 -9.85
N GLN A 54 -14.29 1.67 -9.92
CA GLN A 54 -15.13 2.87 -9.84
C GLN A 54 -14.94 3.55 -8.48
N GLN A 55 -15.02 4.87 -8.43
CA GLN A 55 -14.97 5.59 -7.17
C GLN A 55 -16.26 5.40 -6.38
N TYR A 56 -16.13 5.01 -5.13
CA TYR A 56 -17.26 4.82 -4.22
C TYR A 56 -17.30 5.91 -3.14
N ARG A 57 -18.45 6.05 -2.48
CA ARG A 57 -18.60 7.01 -1.37
C ARG A 57 -17.66 6.63 -0.22
N GLN A 58 -17.25 7.61 0.58
CA GLN A 58 -16.42 7.39 1.76
C GLN A 58 -17.07 6.41 2.76
N THR A 59 -18.40 6.34 2.82
CA THR A 59 -19.14 5.36 3.64
C THR A 59 -18.89 3.90 3.26
N ASN A 60 -18.36 3.64 2.05
CA ASN A 60 -17.99 2.31 1.59
C ASN A 60 -16.56 1.93 1.97
N LEU A 61 -15.74 2.90 2.40
CA LEU A 61 -14.37 2.66 2.82
C LEU A 61 -14.36 2.12 4.25
N GLN A 62 -13.69 0.99 4.45
CA GLN A 62 -13.30 0.49 5.75
C GLN A 62 -11.77 0.44 5.82
N VAL A 63 -11.22 1.15 6.80
CA VAL A 63 -9.78 1.11 7.12
C VAL A 63 -9.52 -0.12 7.98
N ILE A 64 -8.64 -1.00 7.52
CA ILE A 64 -8.13 -2.13 8.33
C ILE A 64 -6.84 -1.71 9.01
N SER A 65 -5.96 -1.07 8.26
CA SER A 65 -4.72 -0.47 8.76
C SER A 65 -4.36 0.75 7.92
N ASP A 66 -3.27 1.44 8.29
CA ASP A 66 -2.70 2.49 7.46
C ASP A 66 -2.14 1.97 6.11
N GLN A 67 -2.20 0.65 5.85
CA GLN A 67 -1.74 0.01 4.62
C GLN A 67 -2.80 -0.83 3.90
N VAL A 68 -3.88 -1.23 4.58
CA VAL A 68 -4.92 -2.11 4.03
C VAL A 68 -6.27 -1.43 4.11
N LEU A 69 -6.88 -1.22 2.95
CA LEU A 69 -8.17 -0.57 2.78
C LEU A 69 -9.15 -1.55 2.15
N LEU A 70 -10.40 -1.53 2.60
CA LEU A 70 -11.49 -2.27 1.98
C LEU A 70 -12.54 -1.32 1.42
N TYR A 71 -12.90 -1.48 0.16
CA TYR A 71 -14.02 -0.79 -0.48
C TYR A 71 -15.20 -1.77 -0.57
N LYS A 72 -16.16 -1.60 0.33
CA LYS A 72 -17.37 -2.43 0.42
C LYS A 72 -18.42 -1.95 -0.59
N VAL A 73 -18.45 -2.57 -1.76
CA VAL A 73 -19.41 -2.21 -2.82
C VAL A 73 -20.79 -2.77 -2.51
N SER A 74 -20.83 -4.02 -2.03
CA SER A 74 -22.05 -4.70 -1.61
C SER A 74 -21.72 -5.81 -0.62
N ASN A 75 -22.75 -6.50 -0.11
CA ASN A 75 -22.57 -7.69 0.71
C ASN A 75 -21.83 -8.83 -0.01
N SER A 76 -21.84 -8.84 -1.35
CA SER A 76 -21.22 -9.87 -2.18
C SER A 76 -19.90 -9.44 -2.84
N LEU A 77 -19.52 -8.16 -2.78
CA LEU A 77 -18.30 -7.64 -3.41
C LEU A 77 -17.58 -6.63 -2.51
N VAL A 78 -16.34 -6.95 -2.18
CA VAL A 78 -15.42 -6.06 -1.46
C VAL A 78 -14.11 -6.00 -2.23
N TYR A 79 -13.58 -4.82 -2.51
CA TYR A 79 -12.22 -4.68 -3.03
C TYR A 79 -11.25 -4.47 -1.89
N LYS A 80 -10.20 -5.30 -1.81
CA LYS A 80 -9.06 -5.07 -0.93
C LYS A 80 -8.00 -4.30 -1.69
N ASN A 81 -7.57 -3.16 -1.18
CA ASN A 81 -6.44 -2.41 -1.68
C ASN A 81 -5.32 -2.43 -0.63
N GLU A 82 -4.15 -2.92 -1.04
CA GLU A 82 -2.93 -2.77 -0.26
C GLU A 82 -2.19 -1.58 -0.86
N VAL A 83 -2.09 -0.49 -0.11
CA VAL A 83 -1.48 0.75 -0.61
C VAL A 83 0.05 0.60 -0.69
N MET A 84 0.67 1.37 -1.57
CA MET A 84 2.12 1.51 -1.64
C MET A 84 2.55 2.58 -0.63
N GLY A 85 3.49 2.22 0.24
CA GLY A 85 3.87 3.02 1.40
C GLY A 85 2.89 2.87 2.58
N ARG A 86 2.57 3.99 3.25
CA ARG A 86 1.69 4.01 4.43
C ARG A 86 0.87 5.30 4.51
N CYS A 87 -0.44 5.18 4.54
CA CYS A 87 -1.37 6.27 4.73
C CYS A 87 -1.50 6.58 6.24
N SER A 88 -0.45 7.15 6.84
CA SER A 88 -0.38 7.37 8.28
C SER A 88 -1.57 8.17 8.82
N GLY A 89 -2.17 7.66 9.90
CA GLY A 89 -3.25 8.35 10.62
C GLY A 89 -4.65 7.83 10.34
N LEU A 90 -4.86 7.00 9.31
CA LEU A 90 -6.19 6.42 9.02
C LEU A 90 -6.73 5.60 10.18
N THR A 91 -5.89 4.80 10.83
CA THR A 91 -6.28 4.02 12.01
C THR A 91 -6.66 4.86 13.22
N ARG A 92 -6.29 6.15 13.24
CA ARG A 92 -6.71 7.12 14.28
C ARG A 92 -8.00 7.87 13.91
N GLY A 93 -8.57 7.61 12.74
CA GLY A 93 -9.79 8.26 12.26
C GLY A 93 -9.55 9.50 11.38
N ASP A 94 -8.32 9.75 10.95
CA ASP A 94 -8.06 10.81 9.96
C ASP A 94 -8.69 10.44 8.59
N THR A 95 -9.01 11.44 7.78
CA THR A 95 -9.77 11.26 6.53
C THR A 95 -8.86 10.94 5.36
N LEU A 96 -9.19 9.89 4.59
CA LEU A 96 -8.54 9.58 3.32
C LEU A 96 -9.10 10.46 2.20
N ILE A 97 -8.23 11.28 1.63
CA ILE A 97 -8.51 12.14 0.49
C ILE A 97 -7.84 11.52 -0.73
N THR A 98 -8.66 11.07 -1.69
CA THR A 98 -8.19 10.52 -2.97
C THR A 98 -8.48 11.52 -4.09
N GLN A 99 -7.51 11.72 -4.97
CA GLN A 99 -7.67 12.50 -6.18
C GLN A 99 -7.70 11.54 -7.37
N SER A 100 -8.89 11.34 -7.93
CA SER A 100 -9.16 10.46 -9.05
C SER A 100 -9.48 11.27 -10.30
N PHE A 101 -8.85 10.92 -11.41
CA PHE A 101 -9.21 11.45 -12.73
C PHE A 101 -10.19 10.48 -13.40
N GLY A 102 -11.32 10.99 -13.91
CA GLY A 102 -12.31 10.16 -14.62
C GLY A 102 -13.22 9.31 -13.72
N GLY A 103 -13.31 9.60 -12.41
CA GLY A 103 -14.26 8.93 -11.50
C GLY A 103 -13.87 7.51 -11.10
N GLN A 104 -12.60 7.12 -11.30
CA GLN A 104 -12.06 5.82 -10.93
C GLN A 104 -10.93 5.97 -9.91
N LEU A 105 -10.77 4.99 -9.03
CA LEU A 105 -9.60 4.84 -8.19
C LEU A 105 -8.68 3.82 -8.83
N CYS A 106 -7.48 4.24 -9.21
CA CYS A 106 -6.49 3.44 -9.90
C CYS A 106 -5.24 3.23 -9.04
N ARG A 107 -4.55 2.12 -9.28
CA ARG A 107 -3.20 1.90 -8.78
C ARG A 107 -2.31 3.08 -9.19
N GLY A 108 -1.53 3.57 -8.23
CA GLY A 108 -0.65 4.72 -8.41
C GLY A 108 -1.30 6.06 -8.09
N ASP A 109 -2.63 6.12 -7.94
CA ASP A 109 -3.29 7.35 -7.53
C ASP A 109 -2.79 7.78 -6.15
N ILE A 110 -2.46 9.06 -6.02
CA ILE A 110 -1.98 9.63 -4.77
C ILE A 110 -3.16 9.82 -3.83
N ALA A 111 -3.05 9.24 -2.64
CA ALA A 111 -3.97 9.44 -1.54
C ALA A 111 -3.27 10.20 -0.41
N ARG A 112 -3.97 11.19 0.12
CA ARG A 112 -3.53 12.03 1.23
C ARG A 112 -4.40 11.71 2.44
N VAL A 113 -3.84 11.82 3.62
CA VAL A 113 -4.58 11.67 4.88
C VAL A 113 -4.54 12.99 5.61
N ALA A 114 -5.70 13.47 6.05
CA ALA A 114 -5.81 14.74 6.76
C ALA A 114 -6.63 14.61 8.04
N ASN A 115 -6.16 15.25 9.10
CA ASN A 115 -6.97 15.49 10.28
C ASN A 115 -7.83 16.74 10.04
N LEU A 116 -9.12 16.54 9.78
CA LEU A 116 -10.03 17.64 9.45
C LEU A 116 -10.38 18.52 10.65
N MET A 117 -10.15 18.07 11.88
CA MET A 117 -10.43 18.86 13.09
C MET A 117 -9.41 19.99 13.28
N VAL A 118 -8.14 19.72 13.00
CA VAL A 118 -7.04 20.71 13.12
C VAL A 118 -6.53 21.23 11.78
N GLY A 119 -7.01 20.67 10.65
CA GLY A 119 -6.70 21.15 9.30
C GLY A 119 -5.29 20.79 8.80
N THR A 120 -4.69 19.70 9.29
CA THR A 120 -3.31 19.30 8.94
C THR A 120 -3.26 17.98 8.18
N LEU A 121 -2.22 17.81 7.36
CA LEU A 121 -1.92 16.53 6.70
C LEU A 121 -1.25 15.57 7.69
N SER A 122 -1.77 14.35 7.77
CA SER A 122 -1.25 13.26 8.60
C SER A 122 -0.37 12.27 7.83
N GLY A 123 -0.58 12.14 6.52
CA GLY A 123 0.12 11.13 5.71
C GLY A 123 -0.14 11.25 4.22
N VAL A 124 0.69 10.56 3.44
CA VAL A 124 0.58 10.44 1.98
C VAL A 124 1.00 9.03 1.58
N CYS A 125 0.28 8.44 0.63
CA CYS A 125 0.50 7.11 0.10
C CYS A 125 0.02 7.05 -1.36
N SER A 126 0.28 5.94 -2.05
CA SER A 126 -0.31 5.68 -3.37
C SER A 126 -1.19 4.42 -3.31
N LEU A 127 -2.30 4.40 -4.02
CA LEU A 127 -3.14 3.19 -4.08
C LEU A 127 -2.40 2.05 -4.78
N GLY A 128 -2.57 0.81 -4.32
CA GLY A 128 -2.02 -0.37 -4.99
C GLY A 128 -3.01 -1.03 -5.93
N ASP A 129 -2.78 -2.32 -6.22
CA ASP A 129 -3.77 -3.14 -6.93
C ASP A 129 -5.02 -3.38 -6.07
N PHE A 130 -6.15 -3.58 -6.72
CA PHE A 130 -7.40 -3.96 -6.06
C PHE A 130 -7.67 -5.45 -6.26
N VAL A 131 -7.80 -6.20 -5.18
CA VAL A 131 -8.21 -7.61 -5.21
C VAL A 131 -9.71 -7.67 -4.94
N PRO A 132 -10.55 -8.13 -5.89
CA PRO A 132 -11.96 -8.32 -5.67
C PRO A 132 -12.21 -9.58 -4.84
N TYR A 133 -12.87 -9.45 -3.70
CA TYR A 133 -13.38 -10.55 -2.90
C TYR A 133 -14.87 -10.71 -3.17
N ARG A 134 -15.25 -11.85 -3.75
CA ARG A 134 -16.63 -12.15 -4.12
C ARG A 134 -17.19 -13.29 -3.29
N ARG A 135 -18.45 -13.15 -2.86
CA ARG A 135 -19.17 -14.26 -2.23
C ARG A 135 -19.32 -15.40 -3.23
N VAL A 136 -19.00 -16.61 -2.80
CA VAL A 136 -19.29 -17.82 -3.59
C VAL A 136 -20.81 -17.94 -3.69
N LYS A 137 -21.35 -17.94 -4.91
CA LYS A 137 -22.77 -18.26 -5.09
C LYS A 137 -22.95 -19.70 -4.65
N LYS A 138 -23.79 -19.91 -3.63
CA LYS A 138 -24.23 -21.24 -3.23
C LYS A 138 -25.23 -21.77 -4.26
#